data_AF-A0A8B6CA90-F1
#
_entry.id   AF-A0A8B6CA90-F1
#
_cell.length_a   1.000
_cell.length_b   1.000
_cell.length_c   1.000
_cell.angle_alpha   90.00
_cell.angle_beta   90.00
_cell.angle_gamma   90.00
#
_symmetry.space_group_name_H-M   'P 1'
#
loop_
_entity.id
_entity.type
_entity.pdbx_description
1 polymer ?
#
loop_
_entity_poly.entity_id
_entity_poly.type
_entity_poly.pdbx_seq_one_letter_code
_entity_poly.pdbx_strand_id
1 'polypeptide(L)'
;MDNLDLHIDTVKFYTDSKVVLGYISNETRRFFIYVANRVEKIRKFSSPSQWNYVPTNRNPADSGTRSVPAHEIHSSEWLLGPKTTSFPQNRRILRTYTS
;
A
#
# COMPACT_ATOMS: atom_id res chain seq x y z
N MET A 1 16.73 -21.06 -16.66
CA MET A 1 15.80 -20.43 -15.70
C MET A 1 16.41 -19.09 -15.38
N ASP A 2 16.00 -18.07 -16.13
CA ASP A 2 16.55 -16.74 -15.96
C ASP A 2 16.01 -16.17 -14.66
N ASN A 3 16.91 -15.89 -13.72
CA ASN A 3 16.58 -15.20 -12.49
C ASN A 3 16.19 -13.77 -12.89
N LEU A 4 14.92 -13.41 -12.71
CA LEU A 4 14.47 -12.06 -12.95
C LEU A 4 15.02 -11.19 -11.81
N ASP A 5 16.24 -10.68 -11.99
CA ASP A 5 16.89 -9.71 -11.09
C ASP A 5 16.12 -8.38 -11.13
N LEU A 6 14.91 -8.40 -10.56
CA LEU A 6 14.05 -7.23 -10.45
C LEU A 6 14.46 -6.47 -9.20
N HIS A 7 15.30 -5.45 -9.37
CA HIS A 7 15.66 -4.55 -8.29
C HIS A 7 14.45 -3.68 -7.90
N ILE A 8 13.83 -3.96 -6.75
CA ILE A 8 12.71 -3.17 -6.24
C ILE A 8 13.26 -1.94 -5.52
N ASP A 9 13.25 -0.81 -6.22
CA ASP A 9 13.73 0.48 -5.69
C ASP A 9 12.93 0.97 -4.48
N THR A 10 11.59 0.80 -4.48
CA THR A 10 10.71 1.37 -3.45
C THR A 10 9.40 0.61 -3.36
N VAL A 11 9.00 0.24 -2.14
CA VAL A 11 7.70 -0.37 -1.83
C VAL A 11 6.85 0.62 -1.04
N LYS A 12 5.61 0.84 -1.49
CA LYS A 12 4.60 1.65 -0.80
C LYS A 12 3.38 0.78 -0.45
N PHE A 13 2.86 0.94 0.75
CA PHE A 13 1.64 0.30 1.24
C PHE A 13 0.53 1.32 1.39
N TYR A 14 -0.72 0.91 1.19
CA TYR A 14 -1.88 1.79 1.26
C TYR A 14 -2.97 1.19 2.14
N THR A 15 -3.63 2.04 2.91
CA THR A 15 -4.85 1.71 3.66
C THR A 15 -5.80 2.90 3.63
N ASP A 16 -7.09 2.61 3.65
CA ASP A 16 -8.15 3.61 3.79
C ASP A 16 -8.54 3.87 5.25
N SER A 17 -7.89 3.20 6.20
CA SER A 17 -8.11 3.45 7.63
C SER A 17 -7.07 4.41 8.20
N LYS A 18 -7.49 5.65 8.43
CA LYS A 18 -6.68 6.65 9.16
C LYS A 18 -6.35 6.21 10.58
N VAL A 19 -7.23 5.42 11.21
CA VAL A 19 -6.99 4.85 12.54
C VAL A 19 -5.82 3.86 12.49
N VAL A 20 -5.77 2.98 11.49
CA VAL A 20 -4.65 2.05 11.29
C VAL A 20 -3.34 2.80 11.04
N LEU A 21 -3.35 3.85 10.22
CA LEU A 21 -2.17 4.71 10.04
C LEU A 21 -1.72 5.35 11.36
N GLY A 22 -2.67 5.79 12.19
CA GLY A 22 -2.40 6.29 13.53
C GLY A 22 -1.74 5.24 14.44
N TYR A 23 -2.15 3.97 14.35
CA TYR A 23 -1.49 2.88 15.08
C TYR A 23 -0.07 2.60 14.56
N ILE A 24 0.10 2.54 13.25
CA ILE A 24 1.39 2.23 12.60
C ILE A 24 2.43 3.33 12.83
N SER A 25 2.03 4.60 12.92
CA SER A 25 2.94 5.74 13.12
C SER A 25 3.26 6.04 14.58
N ASN A 26 2.52 5.46 15.53
CA ASN A 26 2.61 5.87 16.92
C ASN A 26 3.57 4.98 17.73
N GLU A 27 4.63 5.58 18.25
CA GLU A 27 5.70 4.89 19.00
C GLU A 27 5.55 5.00 20.51
N THR A 28 4.60 5.80 21.01
CA THR A 28 4.54 6.21 22.42
C THR A 28 3.31 5.71 23.17
N ARG A 29 2.19 5.47 22.49
CA ARG A 29 0.94 5.04 23.15
C ARG A 29 0.90 3.53 23.33
N ARG A 30 0.44 3.10 24.50
CA ARG A 30 0.10 1.70 24.76
C ARG A 30 -1.23 1.35 24.09
N PHE A 31 -1.23 0.30 23.29
CA PHE A 31 -2.45 -0.27 22.70
C PHE A 31 -2.92 -1.49 23.48
N PHE A 32 -4.17 -1.89 23.26
CA PHE A 32 -4.61 -3.24 23.61
C PHE A 32 -3.67 -4.27 22.97
N ILE A 33 -3.39 -5.36 23.67
CA ILE A 33 -2.43 -6.40 23.25
C ILE A 33 -2.71 -6.88 21.81
N TYR A 34 -3.98 -7.07 21.46
CA TYR A 34 -4.41 -7.47 20.11
C TYR A 34 -3.93 -6.52 19.01
N VAL A 35 -3.97 -5.20 19.26
CA VAL A 35 -3.53 -4.17 18.31
C VAL A 35 -2.02 -4.05 18.32
N ALA A 36 -1.39 -4.06 19.51
CA ALA A 36 0.06 -3.99 19.66
C ALA A 36 0.78 -5.09 18.86
N ASN A 37 0.35 -6.35 19.00
CA ASN A 37 0.96 -7.48 18.32
C ASN A 37 0.86 -7.37 16.78
N ARG A 38 -0.21 -6.77 16.26
CA ARG A 38 -0.38 -6.55 14.80
C ARG A 38 0.50 -5.42 14.29
N VAL A 39 0.56 -4.32 15.02
CA VAL A 39 1.42 -3.19 14.68
C VAL A 39 2.89 -3.62 14.70
N GLU A 40 3.30 -4.39 15.70
CA GLU A 40 4.65 -4.96 15.77
C GLU A 40 4.95 -5.84 14.55
N LYS A 41 4.03 -6.76 14.19
CA LYS A 41 4.20 -7.60 13.00
C LYS A 41 4.32 -6.76 11.72
N ILE A 42 3.49 -5.73 11.55
CA ILE A 42 3.57 -4.82 10.39
C ILE A 42 4.94 -4.13 10.35
N ARG A 43 5.41 -3.59 11.49
CA ARG A 43 6.69 -2.89 11.59
C ARG A 43 7.91 -3.80 11.38
N LYS A 44 7.77 -5.10 11.64
CA LYS A 44 8.82 -6.10 11.34
C LYS A 44 9.10 -6.22 9.83
N PHE A 45 8.12 -5.95 8.98
CA PHE A 45 8.22 -6.14 7.53
C PHE A 45 8.13 -4.82 6.73
N SER A 46 7.89 -3.69 7.39
CA SER A 46 7.74 -2.40 6.73
C SER A 46 8.03 -1.24 7.69
N SER A 47 8.54 -0.14 7.17
CA SER A 47 8.66 1.12 7.90
C SER A 47 7.32 1.86 7.92
N PRO A 48 6.96 2.56 9.02
CA PRO A 48 5.79 3.44 9.05
C PRO A 48 5.75 4.46 7.89
N SER A 49 6.91 4.92 7.42
CA SER A 49 7.04 5.86 6.31
C SER A 49 6.57 5.30 4.95
N GLN A 50 6.48 3.97 4.82
CA GLN A 50 6.03 3.31 3.60
C GLN A 50 4.49 3.25 3.50
N TRP A 51 3.78 3.56 4.60
CA TRP A 51 2.32 3.46 4.67
C TRP A 51 1.66 4.80 4.33
N ASN A 52 0.69 4.74 3.42
CA ASN A 52 0.01 5.91 2.87
C ASN A 52 -1.51 5.76 2.98
N TYR A 53 -2.20 6.89 3.04
CA TYR A 53 -3.66 6.91 2.97
C TYR A 53 -4.15 6.81 1.52
N VAL A 54 -5.19 6.02 1.29
CA VAL A 54 -5.99 6.03 0.06
C VAL A 54 -7.47 6.19 0.41
N PRO A 55 -8.26 7.01 -0.29
CA PRO A 55 -9.71 7.04 -0.09
C PRO A 55 -10.35 5.66 -0.30
N THR A 56 -11.37 5.30 0.49
CA THR A 56 -12.06 3.99 0.39
C THR A 56 -12.56 3.70 -1.02
N ASN A 57 -13.13 4.69 -1.71
CA ASN A 57 -13.61 4.54 -3.09
C ASN A 57 -12.49 4.38 -4.15
N ARG A 58 -11.22 4.46 -3.74
CA ARG A 58 -10.04 4.26 -4.57
C ARG A 58 -9.14 3.15 -4.04
N ASN A 59 -9.59 2.39 -3.04
CA ASN A 59 -8.85 1.25 -2.48
C ASN A 59 -9.23 -0.02 -3.26
N PRO A 60 -8.38 -0.55 -4.15
CA PRO A 60 -8.73 -1.74 -4.93
C PRO A 60 -8.96 -2.97 -4.04
N ALA A 61 -8.37 -3.01 -2.84
CA ALA A 61 -8.57 -4.09 -1.88
C ALA A 61 -10.02 -4.19 -1.40
N ASP A 62 -10.78 -3.10 -1.40
CA ASP A 62 -12.19 -3.10 -1.07
C ASP A 62 -13.03 -3.86 -2.10
N SER A 63 -12.67 -3.81 -3.39
CA SER A 63 -13.30 -4.66 -4.41
C SER A 63 -12.95 -6.14 -4.24
N GLY A 64 -11.77 -6.46 -3.71
CA GLY A 64 -11.37 -7.83 -3.42
C GLY A 64 -12.01 -8.43 -2.17
N THR A 65 -12.39 -7.61 -1.19
CA THR A 65 -13.03 -8.05 0.07
C THR A 65 -14.55 -8.01 0.02
N ARG A 66 -15.14 -7.21 -0.88
CA ARG A 66 -16.58 -7.25 -1.17
C ARG A 66 -16.89 -8.44 -2.08
N SER A 67 -18.06 -9.04 -1.91
CA SER A 67 -18.57 -10.05 -2.84
C SER A 67 -18.90 -9.39 -4.18
N VAL A 68 -17.92 -9.33 -5.07
CA VAL A 68 -18.11 -8.92 -6.46
C VAL A 68 -18.59 -10.14 -7.24
N PRO A 69 -19.65 -10.02 -8.07
CA PRO A 69 -20.07 -11.09 -8.96
C PRO A 69 -18.89 -11.59 -9.80
N ALA A 70 -18.73 -12.90 -9.95
CA ALA A 70 -17.55 -13.50 -10.58
C ALA A 70 -17.26 -12.92 -11.99
N HIS A 71 -18.29 -12.58 -12.74
CA HIS A 71 -18.17 -12.00 -14.08
C HIS A 71 -17.61 -10.56 -14.09
N GLU A 72 -17.73 -9.81 -12.99
CA GLU A 72 -17.24 -8.42 -12.88
C GLU A 72 -15.79 -8.36 -12.34
N ILE A 73 -15.29 -9.43 -11.73
CA ILE A 73 -13.93 -9.49 -11.14
C ILE A 73 -12.87 -9.26 -12.22
N HIS A 74 -13.06 -9.79 -13.43
CA HIS A 74 -12.12 -9.63 -14.54
C HIS A 74 -11.91 -8.17 -14.95
N SER A 75 -12.92 -7.33 -14.75
CA SER A 75 -12.87 -5.88 -15.02
C SER A 75 -12.54 -5.03 -13.79
N SER A 76 -12.33 -5.65 -12.63
CA SER A 76 -12.13 -4.94 -11.37
C SER A 76 -10.70 -4.39 -11.23
N GLU A 77 -10.58 -3.28 -10.50
CA GLU A 77 -9.27 -2.71 -10.15
C GLU A 77 -8.44 -3.64 -9.23
N TRP A 78 -9.09 -4.63 -8.59
CA TRP A 78 -8.41 -5.64 -7.80
C TRP A 78 -7.50 -6.52 -8.65
N LEU A 79 -7.99 -6.99 -9.81
CA LEU A 79 -7.25 -7.90 -10.69
C LEU A 79 -6.43 -7.15 -11.75
N LEU A 80 -6.99 -6.09 -12.33
CA LEU A 80 -6.30 -5.27 -13.34
C LEU A 80 -5.24 -4.35 -12.71
N GLY A 81 -5.30 -4.19 -11.40
CA GLY A 81 -4.56 -3.19 -10.69
C GLY A 81 -5.21 -1.81 -10.78
N PRO A 82 -4.67 -0.87 -10.00
CA PRO A 82 -5.21 0.47 -9.92
C PRO A 82 -4.92 1.31 -11.16
N LYS A 83 -5.87 2.19 -11.49
CA LYS A 83 -5.63 3.24 -12.49
C LYS A 83 -4.48 4.14 -12.01
N THR A 84 -3.59 4.51 -12.93
CA THR A 84 -2.36 5.28 -12.68
C THR A 84 -2.58 6.61 -11.96
N THR A 85 -3.79 7.17 -12.01
CA THR A 85 -4.18 8.42 -11.32
C THR A 85 -4.46 8.27 -9.82
N SER A 86 -4.62 7.04 -9.32
CA SER A 86 -5.00 6.77 -7.93
C SER A 86 -3.83 6.89 -6.95
N PHE A 87 -2.59 6.83 -7.46
CA PHE A 87 -1.38 6.82 -6.65
C PHE A 87 -0.40 7.87 -7.17
N PRO A 88 0.08 8.80 -6.31
CA PRO A 88 1.09 9.77 -6.72
C PRO A 88 2.36 9.03 -7.12
N GLN A 89 2.63 9.00 -8.43
CA GLN A 89 3.89 8.51 -8.96
C GLN A 89 5.00 9.46 -8.49
N ASN A 90 6.07 8.89 -7.91
CA ASN A 90 7.30 9.66 -7.73
C ASN A 90 7.73 10.11 -9.13
N ARG A 91 7.60 11.40 -9.44
CA ARG A 91 8.32 11.99 -10.56
C ARG A 91 9.80 11.83 -10.24
N ARG A 92 10.45 10.80 -10.79
CA ARG A 92 11.92 10.79 -10.90
C ARG A 92 12.25 12.05 -11.70
N ILE A 93 12.73 13.09 -11.01
CA ILE A 93 13.38 14.21 -11.68
C ILE A 93 14.63 13.58 -12.31
N LEU A 94 14.57 13.31 -13.61
CA LEU A 94 15.77 13.05 -14.39
C LEU A 94 16.59 14.34 -14.31
N ARG A 95 17.54 14.40 -13.38
CA ARG A 95 18.59 15.42 -13.42
C ARG A 95 19.38 15.12 -14.68
N THR A 96 19.13 15.92 -15.72
CA THR A 96 19.93 15.95 -16.93
C THR A 96 21.36 16.31 -16.54
N TYR A 97 22.28 15.35 -16.65
CA TYR A 97 23.70 15.65 -16.68
C TYR A 97 24.05 16.01 -18.12
N THR A 98 24.19 17.31 -18.38
CA THR A 98 25.02 17.81 -19.47
C THR A 98 26.40 18.12 -18.89
N SER A 99 27.42 17.42 -19.38
CA SER A 99 28.67 18.04 -19.84
C SER A 99 29.48 17.04 -20.67
#